data_AF-A0A380FLJ3-F1
#
_entry.id   AF-A0A380FLJ3-F1
#
_cell.length_a   1.000
_cell.length_b   1.000
_cell.length_c   1.000
_cell.angle_alpha   90.00
_cell.angle_beta   90.00
_cell.angle_gamma   90.00
#
_symmetry.space_group_name_H-M   'P 1'
#
loop_
_entity.id
_entity.type
_entity.pdbx_description
1 polymer ?
#
loop_
_entity_poly.entity_id
_entity_poly.type
_entity_poly.pdbx_seq_one_letter_code
_entity_poly.pdbx_strand_id
1 'polypeptide(L)' 'MSSMRVVTFILSIFIVGMVEMMVAGIMNLMSHDLNVSEAIIGQLVTLYAITFAIAGPILVKANQSIFT' A
#
# COMPACT_ATOMS: atom_id res chain seq x y z
N MET A 1 -14.47 -7.51 22.89
CA MET A 1 -14.30 -6.57 21.77
C MET A 1 -15.56 -6.59 20.92
N SER A 2 -16.05 -5.45 20.41
CA SER A 2 -17.29 -5.42 19.60
C SER A 2 -17.09 -6.21 18.31
N SER A 3 -18.02 -7.11 17.97
CA SER A 3 -18.00 -7.93 16.75
C SER A 3 -17.82 -7.09 15.48
N MET A 4 -18.35 -5.87 15.46
CA MET A 4 -18.20 -4.92 14.35
C MET A 4 -16.72 -4.58 14.08
N ARG A 5 -15.92 -4.36 15.12
CA ARG A 5 -14.49 -4.02 14.97
C ARG A 5 -13.68 -5.17 14.39
N VAL A 6 -14.01 -6.40 14.78
CA VAL A 6 -13.35 -7.61 14.27
C VAL A 6 -13.66 -7.81 12.79
N VAL A 7 -14.93 -7.64 12.38
CA VAL A 7 -15.33 -7.74 10.97
C VAL A 7 -14.62 -6.68 10.13
N THR A 8 -14.59 -5.41 10.57
CA THR A 8 -13.88 -4.35 9.83
C THR A 8 -12.38 -4.63 9.76
N PHE A 9 -11.78 -5.18 10.80
CA PHE A 9 -10.35 -5.51 10.82
C PHE A 9 -10.01 -6.64 9.84
N ILE A 10 -10.81 -7.71 9.82
CA ILE A 10 -10.65 -8.83 8.88
C ILE A 10 -10.79 -8.34 7.44
N LEU A 11 -11.82 -7.54 7.15
CA LEU A 11 -12.02 -6.98 5.81
C LEU A 11 -10.86 -6.08 5.38
N SER A 12 -10.37 -5.21 6.26
CA SER A 12 -9.23 -4.34 5.96
C SER A 12 -7.98 -5.13 5.60
N ILE A 13 -7.62 -6.15 6.40
CA ILE A 13 -6.43 -6.98 6.11
C ILE A 13 -6.62 -7.78 4.82
N PHE A 14 -7.82 -8.31 4.59
CA PHE A 14 -8.13 -9.03 3.36
C PHE A 14 -7.93 -8.15 2.12
N ILE A 15 -8.47 -6.92 2.13
CA ILE A 15 -8.31 -5.97 1.03
C ILE A 15 -6.83 -5.63 0.82
N VAL A 16 -6.07 -5.38 1.89
CA VAL A 16 -4.64 -5.09 1.80
C VAL A 16 -3.89 -6.27 1.13
N GLY A 17 -4.15 -7.50 1.55
CA GLY A 17 -3.52 -8.68 0.94
C GLY A 17 -3.88 -8.89 -0.53
N MET A 18 -5.13 -8.56 -0.92
CA MET A 18 -5.54 -8.62 -2.33
C MET A 18 -4.78 -7.62 -3.20
N VAL A 19 -4.53 -6.40 -2.70
CA VAL A 19 -3.76 -5.38 -3.44
C VAL A 19 -2.31 -5.83 -3.63
N GLU A 20 -1.70 -6.44 -2.61
CA GLU A 20 -0.31 -6.94 -2.72
C GLU A 20 -0.19 -8.04 -3.79
N MET A 21 -1.12 -8.99 -3.81
CA MET A 21 -1.15 -10.03 -4.84
C MET A 21 -1.40 -9.46 -6.24
N MET A 22 -2.24 -8.43 -6.36
CA MET A 22 -2.47 -7.74 -7.63
C MET A 22 -1.17 -7.12 -8.18
N VAL A 23 -0.40 -6.44 -7.34
CA VAL A 23 0.88 -5.81 -7.74
C VAL A 23 1.88 -6.86 -8.22
N ALA A 24 2.02 -7.97 -7.49
CA ALA A 24 2.88 -9.08 -7.90
C ALA A 24 2.46 -9.68 -9.24
N GLY A 25 1.14 -9.81 -9.49
CA GLY A 25 0.58 -10.37 -10.72
C GLY A 25 0.88 -9.57 -11.99
N ILE A 26 1.15 -8.26 -11.87
CA ILE A 26 1.47 -7.39 -13.00
C ILE A 26 2.95 -6.98 -13.06
N MET A 27 3.80 -7.53 -12.20
CA MET A 27 5.20 -7.12 -12.08
C MET A 27 6.00 -7.33 -13.38
N ASN A 28 5.71 -8.41 -14.12
CA ASN A 28 6.31 -8.68 -15.43
C ASN A 28 5.89 -7.63 -16.48
N LEU A 29 4.62 -7.23 -16.48
CA LEU A 29 4.11 -6.18 -17.37
C LEU A 29 4.79 -4.84 -17.06
N MET A 30 4.92 -4.48 -15.78
CA MET A 30 5.65 -3.27 -15.36
C MET A 30 7.12 -3.31 -15.81
N SER A 31 7.77 -4.46 -15.67
CA SER A 31 9.16 -4.69 -16.07
C SER A 31 9.34 -4.47 -17.58
N HIS A 32 8.42 -5.01 -18.38
CA HIS A 32 8.42 -4.82 -19.83
C HIS A 32 8.17 -3.35 -20.22
N ASP A 33 7.18 -2.70 -19.62
CA ASP A 33 6.80 -1.32 -19.94
C ASP A 33 7.90 -0.32 -19.57
N LEU A 34 8.58 -0.54 -18.45
CA LEU A 34 9.66 0.33 -17.98
C LEU A 34 11.04 -0.07 -18.51
N ASN A 35 11.16 -1.16 -19.27
CA ASN A 35 12.43 -1.71 -19.77
C ASN A 35 13.48 -1.94 -18.67
N VAL A 36 13.03 -2.34 -17.47
CA VAL A 36 13.89 -2.68 -16.33
C VAL A 36 13.61 -4.10 -15.87
N SER A 37 14.53 -4.73 -15.14
CA SER A 37 14.31 -6.09 -14.63
C SER A 37 13.21 -6.14 -13.56
N GLU A 38 12.55 -7.29 -13.41
CA GLU A 38 11.55 -7.52 -12.36
C GLU A 38 12.11 -7.26 -10.95
N ALA A 39 13.40 -7.51 -10.73
CA ALA A 39 14.08 -7.20 -9.48
C ALA A 39 14.07 -5.70 -9.16
N ILE A 40 14.25 -4.84 -10.17
CA ILE A 40 14.18 -3.38 -10.00
C ILE A 40 12.73 -2.97 -9.70
N ILE A 41 11.74 -3.56 -10.37
CA ILE A 41 10.33 -3.29 -10.07
C ILE A 41 10.00 -3.62 -8.60
N GLY A 42 10.46 -4.76 -8.08
CA GLY A 42 10.27 -5.12 -6.67
C GLY A 42 10.87 -4.08 -5.70
N GLN A 43 12.04 -3.52 -6.03
CA GLN A 43 12.65 -2.43 -5.25
C GLN A 43 11.82 -1.13 -5.33
N LEU A 44 11.30 -0.78 -6.50
CA LEU A 44 10.42 0.38 -6.68
C LEU A 44 9.12 0.25 -5.86
N VAL A 45 8.52 -0.95 -5.85
CA VAL A 45 7.34 -1.25 -5.03
C VAL A 45 7.66 -1.10 -3.53
N THR A 46 8.84 -1.54 -3.10
CA THR A 46 9.30 -1.36 -1.71
C THR A 46 9.45 0.12 -1.36
N LEU A 47 10.04 0.92 -2.25
CA LEU A 47 10.19 2.36 -2.07
C LEU A 47 8.82 3.06 -2.00
N TYR A 48 7.87 2.64 -2.83
CA TYR A 48 6.49 3.09 -2.78
C TYR A 48 5.84 2.78 -1.42
N ALA A 49 5.98 1.55 -0.91
CA ALA A 49 5.43 1.15 0.38
C ALA A 49 6.01 1.98 1.53
N ILE A 50 7.32 2.25 1.54
CA ILE A 50 7.98 3.12 2.53
C ILE A 50 7.42 4.54 2.46
N THR A 51 7.28 5.08 1.25
CA THR A 51 6.74 6.42 1.04
C THR A 51 5.31 6.51 1.58
N PHE A 52 4.48 5.50 1.33
CA PHE A 52 3.10 5.45 1.81
C PHE A 52 3.03 5.33 3.35
N ALA A 53 3.90 4.49 3.94
CA ALA A 53 3.99 4.32 5.39
C ALA A 53 4.36 5.62 6.13
N ILE A 54 5.20 6.46 5.52
CA ILE A 54 5.60 7.76 6.08
C ILE A 54 4.56 8.84 5.79
N ALA A 55 4.06 8.91 4.55
CA ALA A 55 3.11 9.95 4.13
C ALA A 55 1.77 9.85 4.85
N GLY A 56 1.28 8.63 5.17
CA GLY A 56 0.01 8.42 5.86
C GLY A 56 -0.11 9.20 7.18
N PRO A 57 0.76 8.96 8.17
CA PRO A 57 0.76 9.72 9.43
C PRO A 57 0.96 11.22 9.25
N ILE A 58 1.78 11.64 8.28
CA ILE A 58 2.02 13.06 8.00
C ILE A 58 0.74 13.73 7.50
N LEU A 59 0.04 13.13 6.56
CA LEU A 59 -1.21 13.65 6.01
C LEU A 59 -2.30 13.72 7.08
N VAL A 60 -2.40 12.71 7.96
CA VAL A 60 -3.34 12.74 9.08
C VAL A 60 -3.06 13.93 10.00
N LYS A 61 -1.79 14.16 10.37
CA LYS A 61 -1.39 15.29 11.22
C LYS A 61 -1.64 16.64 10.52
N ALA A 62 -1.31 16.74 9.24
CA ALA A 62 -1.55 17.95 8.45
C ALA A 62 -3.04 18.30 8.43
N ASN A 63 -3.92 17.32 8.23
CA ASN A 63 -5.36 17.55 8.23
C ASN A 63 -5.91 17.91 9.62
N GLN A 64 -5.34 17.37 10.70
CA GLN A 64 -5.71 17.74 12.07
C GLN A 64 -5.35 19.20 12.41
N SER A 65 -4.26 19.73 11.87
CA SER A 65 -3.86 21.13 12.11
C SER A 65 -4.79 22.18 11.48
N ILE A 66 -5.68 21.79 10.56
CA ILE A 66 -6.65 22.69 9.91
C ILE A 66 -7.89 22.91 10.79
N PHE A 67 -8.20 21.98 11.70
CA PHE A 67 -9.39 22.02 12.56
C PHE A 67 -9.08 22.28 14.04
N THR A 68 -7.86 22.70 14.37
CA THR A 68 -7.44 23.17 15.71
C THR A 68 -7.12 24.66 15.63
#